data_AF-T1BJM4-F1
#
_entry.id   AF-T1BJM4-F1
#
_cell.length_a   1.000
_cell.length_b   1.000
_cell.length_c   1.000
_cell.angle_alpha   90.00
_cell.angle_beta   90.00
_cell.angle_gamma   90.00
#
_symmetry.space_group_name_H-M   'P 1'
#
loop_
_entity.id
_entity.type
_entity.pdbx_description
1 polymer ?
#
loop_
_entity_poly.entity_id
_entity_poly.type
_entity_poly.pdbx_seq_one_letter_code
_entity_poly.pdbx_strand_id
1 'polypeptide(L)'
;RALAAEPAVLLMDEPFVHLDELTASALRREIYSLVFNPATTLQSVVLVSHNLHEVVELADRVLVMAGSPARIVEEVRITMPHPRSYRDPPFYEYLDHLTSRLEPTATEAWKA
;
A
#
# COMPACT_ATOMS: atom_id res chain seq x y z
N ARG A 1 -8.77 -14.70 10.41
CA ARG A 1 -8.23 -16.05 10.11
C ARG A 1 -6.71 -16.03 9.97
N ALA A 2 -6.13 -15.21 9.09
CA ALA A 2 -4.66 -15.12 8.95
C ALA A 2 -3.94 -14.78 10.27
N LEU A 3 -4.48 -13.82 11.03
CA LEU A 3 -3.93 -13.41 12.33
C LEU A 3 -4.03 -14.49 13.43
N ALA A 4 -4.91 -15.48 13.28
CA ALA A 4 -5.07 -16.54 14.30
C ALA A 4 -3.86 -17.49 14.35
N ALA A 5 -3.01 -17.48 13.33
CA ALA A 5 -1.75 -18.22 13.30
C ALA A 5 -0.58 -17.44 13.92
N GLU A 6 -0.84 -16.26 14.51
CA GLU A 6 0.17 -15.39 15.12
C GLU A 6 1.41 -15.17 14.22
N PRO A 7 1.23 -14.79 12.94
CA PRO A 7 2.35 -14.75 12.00
C PRO A 7 3.28 -13.56 12.29
N ALA A 8 4.58 -13.76 12.05
CA ALA A 8 5.54 -12.65 12.05
C ALA A 8 5.36 -11.70 10.85
N VAL A 9 4.87 -12.22 9.72
CA VAL A 9 4.62 -11.45 8.50
C VAL A 9 3.22 -11.78 7.97
N LEU A 10 2.42 -10.73 7.74
CA LEU A 10 1.10 -10.85 7.13
C LEU A 10 1.16 -10.44 5.65
N LEU A 11 0.74 -11.34 4.77
CA LEU A 11 0.60 -11.06 3.34
C LEU A 11 -0.89 -10.79 3.05
N MET A 12 -1.18 -9.69 2.35
CA MET A 12 -2.54 -9.31 1.99
C MET A 12 -2.60 -8.95 0.51
N ASP A 13 -3.46 -9.64 -0.22
CA ASP A 13 -3.71 -9.37 -1.63
C ASP A 13 -5.07 -8.69 -1.78
N GLU A 14 -5.06 -7.42 -2.17
CA GLU A 14 -6.25 -6.57 -2.34
C GLU A 14 -7.24 -6.62 -1.15
N PRO A 15 -6.78 -6.42 0.11
CA PRO A 15 -7.61 -6.64 1.29
C PRO A 15 -8.79 -5.67 1.43
N PHE A 16 -8.76 -4.53 0.73
CA PHE A 16 -9.72 -3.44 0.89
C PHE A 16 -10.69 -3.28 -0.29
N VAL A 17 -10.42 -3.91 -1.45
CA VAL A 17 -11.14 -3.65 -2.72
C VAL A 17 -12.66 -3.90 -2.65
N HIS A 18 -13.11 -4.78 -1.75
CA HIS A 18 -14.52 -5.14 -1.59
C HIS A 18 -15.22 -4.43 -0.42
N LEU A 19 -14.55 -3.48 0.22
CA LEU A 19 -15.07 -2.76 1.39
C LEU A 19 -15.50 -1.34 1.00
N ASP A 20 -16.52 -0.82 1.68
CA ASP A 20 -16.81 0.61 1.63
C ASP A 20 -15.71 1.39 2.37
N GLU A 21 -15.59 2.70 2.07
CA GLU A 21 -14.51 3.54 2.59
C GLU A 21 -14.45 3.58 4.14
N LEU A 22 -15.60 3.56 4.82
CA LEU A 22 -15.62 3.59 6.29
C LEU A 22 -15.08 2.27 6.85
N THR A 23 -15.52 1.14 6.30
CA THR A 23 -15.04 -0.19 6.70
C THR A 23 -13.56 -0.38 6.35
N ALA A 24 -13.13 0.03 5.16
CA ALA A 24 -11.74 0.00 4.73
C ALA A 24 -10.85 0.86 5.65
N SER A 25 -11.30 2.07 6.00
CA SER A 25 -10.58 2.96 6.93
C SER A 25 -10.47 2.36 8.33
N ALA A 26 -11.50 1.67 8.82
CA ALA A 26 -11.45 0.97 10.10
C ALA A 26 -10.42 -0.17 10.08
N LEU A 27 -10.42 -1.00 9.03
CA LEU A 27 -9.48 -2.10 8.88
C LEU A 27 -8.02 -1.62 8.74
N ARG A 28 -7.79 -0.53 7.98
CA ARG A 28 -6.47 0.13 7.88
C ARG A 28 -5.92 0.52 9.26
N ARG A 29 -6.77 1.12 10.11
CA ARG A 29 -6.40 1.47 11.49
C ARG A 29 -6.16 0.25 12.36
N GLU A 30 -6.90 -0.82 12.17
CA GLU A 30 -6.68 -2.08 12.89
C GLU A 30 -5.33 -2.70 12.51
N ILE A 31 -5.01 -2.79 11.22
CA ILE A 31 -3.71 -3.27 10.72
C ILE A 31 -2.58 -2.43 11.32
N TYR A 32 -2.70 -1.11 11.27
CA TYR A 32 -1.75 -0.20 11.90
C TYR A 32 -1.58 -0.50 13.39
N SER A 33 -2.69 -0.58 14.13
CA SER A 33 -2.67 -0.86 15.57
C SER A 33 -2.01 -2.20 15.89
N LEU A 34 -2.20 -3.22 15.04
CA LEU A 34 -1.57 -4.53 15.21
C LEU A 34 -0.07 -4.49 14.92
N VAL A 35 0.37 -3.87 13.84
CA VAL A 35 1.80 -3.81 13.48
C VAL A 35 2.62 -3.07 14.53
N PHE A 36 2.06 -2.02 15.13
CA PHE A 36 2.77 -1.20 16.12
C PHE A 36 2.51 -1.62 17.58
N ASN A 37 1.73 -2.67 17.81
CA ASN A 37 1.47 -3.17 19.16
C ASN A 37 2.56 -4.17 19.59
N PRO A 38 3.33 -3.88 20.66
CA PRO A 38 4.41 -4.76 21.11
C PRO A 38 3.92 -6.12 21.66
N ALA A 39 2.63 -6.27 21.93
CA ALA A 39 2.04 -7.52 22.44
C ALA A 39 1.70 -8.53 21.33
N THR A 40 1.82 -8.16 20.06
CA THR A 40 1.56 -9.06 18.92
C THR A 40 2.86 -9.56 18.30
N THR A 41 2.80 -10.75 17.72
CA THR A 41 3.92 -11.35 17.00
C THR A 41 4.11 -10.75 15.61
N LEU A 42 3.12 -10.01 15.10
CA LEU A 42 3.16 -9.38 13.80
C LEU A 42 4.22 -8.28 13.75
N GLN A 43 5.25 -8.48 12.93
CA GLN A 43 6.36 -7.55 12.78
C GLN A 43 6.32 -6.79 11.46
N SER A 44 5.66 -7.32 10.44
CA SER A 44 5.62 -6.72 9.10
C SER A 44 4.38 -7.14 8.33
N VAL A 45 3.98 -6.27 7.40
CA VAL A 45 2.87 -6.50 6.48
C VAL A 45 3.36 -6.27 5.05
N VAL A 46 3.02 -7.18 4.15
CA VAL A 46 3.16 -6.97 2.70
C VAL A 46 1.75 -6.90 2.14
N LEU A 47 1.42 -5.77 1.50
CA LEU A 47 0.14 -5.55 0.87
C LEU A 47 0.31 -5.36 -0.62
N VAL A 48 -0.61 -5.94 -1.40
CA VAL A 48 -0.82 -5.63 -2.81
C VAL A 48 -2.11 -4.83 -2.90
N SER A 49 -2.04 -3.66 -3.51
CA SER A 49 -3.20 -2.78 -3.73
C SER A 49 -2.99 -1.97 -5.00
N HIS A 50 -4.07 -1.74 -5.74
CA HIS A 50 -4.13 -0.78 -6.84
C HIS A 50 -4.61 0.61 -6.40
N ASN A 51 -4.96 0.81 -5.12
CA ASN A 51 -5.38 2.09 -4.58
C ASN A 51 -4.18 2.83 -3.97
N LEU A 52 -3.75 3.90 -4.64
CA LEU A 52 -2.59 4.69 -4.22
C LEU A 52 -2.78 5.38 -2.86
N HIS A 53 -4.01 5.72 -2.47
CA HIS A 53 -4.26 6.32 -1.16
C HIS A 53 -3.94 5.33 -0.03
N GLU A 54 -4.35 4.08 -0.16
CA GLU A 54 -4.06 3.02 0.81
C GLU A 54 -2.54 2.75 0.90
N VAL A 55 -1.88 2.72 -0.26
CA VAL A 55 -0.43 2.51 -0.36
C VAL A 55 0.33 3.63 0.36
N VAL A 56 0.00 4.90 0.09
CA VAL A 56 0.69 6.04 0.72
C VAL A 56 0.41 6.12 2.22
N GLU A 57 -0.82 5.82 2.64
CA GLU A 57 -1.22 5.84 4.05
C GLU A 57 -0.52 4.77 4.89
N LEU A 58 -0.34 3.55 4.35
CA LEU A 58 0.15 2.40 5.13
C LEU A 58 1.63 2.12 4.95
N ALA A 59 2.16 2.20 3.72
CA ALA A 59 3.42 1.54 3.37
C ALA A 59 4.66 2.40 3.64
N ASP A 60 5.70 1.84 4.25
CA ASP A 60 7.02 2.50 4.33
C ASP A 60 7.84 2.35 3.06
N ARG A 61 7.60 1.26 2.33
CA ARG A 61 8.27 0.91 1.07
C ARG A 61 7.23 0.46 0.06
N VAL A 62 7.28 1.06 -1.12
CA VAL A 62 6.38 0.77 -2.24
C VAL A 62 7.22 0.23 -3.39
N LEU A 63 6.90 -0.96 -3.86
CA LEU A 63 7.49 -1.54 -5.06
C LEU A 63 6.50 -1.37 -6.20
N VAL A 64 6.83 -0.50 -7.16
CA VAL A 64 5.99 -0.26 -8.32
C VAL A 64 6.25 -1.36 -9.35
N MET A 65 5.20 -2.07 -9.75
CA MET A 65 5.26 -3.13 -10.75
C MET A 65 4.54 -2.72 -12.02
N ALA A 66 5.18 -2.91 -13.18
CA ALA A 66 4.60 -2.57 -14.49
C ALA A 66 5.07 -3.53 -15.59
N GLY A 67 4.42 -3.45 -16.76
CA GLY A 67 4.71 -4.23 -17.97
C GLY A 67 4.09 -5.64 -18.00
N SER A 68 4.23 -6.32 -19.13
CA SER A 68 3.80 -7.70 -19.33
C SER A 68 4.94 -8.53 -19.97
N PRO A 69 5.60 -9.46 -19.26
CA PRO A 69 5.35 -9.85 -17.86
C PRO A 69 5.79 -8.76 -16.85
N ALA A 70 5.08 -8.67 -15.73
CA ALA A 70 5.30 -7.64 -14.71
C ALA A 70 6.71 -7.69 -14.11
N ARG A 71 7.33 -6.52 -13.97
CA ARG A 71 8.64 -6.32 -13.32
C ARG A 71 8.56 -5.15 -12.35
N ILE A 72 9.42 -5.17 -11.33
CA ILE A 72 9.62 -4.00 -10.47
C ILE A 72 10.33 -2.94 -11.30
N VAL A 73 9.70 -1.79 -11.46
CA VAL A 73 10.23 -0.65 -12.20
C VAL A 73 10.81 0.42 -11.28
N GLU A 74 10.36 0.47 -10.03
CA GLU A 74 10.85 1.43 -9.03
C GLU A 74 10.60 0.95 -7.59
N GLU A 75 11.48 1.35 -6.68
CA GLU A 75 11.24 1.32 -5.22
C GLU A 75 11.10 2.76 -4.73
N VAL A 76 9.94 3.09 -4.13
CA VAL A 76 9.68 4.38 -3.48
C VAL A 76 9.64 4.18 -1.98
N ARG A 77 10.37 5.01 -1.23
CA ARG A 77 10.34 5.02 0.24
C ARG A 77 9.50 6.19 0.73
N ILE A 78 8.52 5.91 1.58
CA ILE A 78 7.67 6.95 2.17
C ILE A 78 8.22 7.30 3.54
N THR A 79 8.80 8.49 3.65
CA THR A 79 9.46 8.95 4.89
C THR A 79 8.52 9.70 5.84
N MET A 80 7.23 9.81 5.49
CA MET A 80 6.23 10.43 6.35
C MET A 80 6.05 9.60 7.63
N PRO A 81 6.04 10.24 8.82
CA PRO A 81 5.76 9.52 10.06
C PRO A 81 4.32 9.03 10.07
N HIS A 82 4.08 7.88 10.71
CA HIS A 82 2.72 7.45 11.01
C HIS A 82 2.20 8.09 12.31
N PRO A 83 0.86 8.20 12.49
CA PRO A 83 -0.18 7.89 11.51
C PRO A 83 -0.25 8.95 10.41
N ARG A 84 -0.39 8.50 9.16
CA ARG A 84 -0.48 9.37 7.98
C ARG A 84 -1.93 9.71 7.67
N SER A 85 -2.14 10.88 7.10
CA SER A 85 -3.44 11.36 6.64
C SER A 85 -3.31 11.94 5.25
N TYR A 86 -4.33 11.75 4.42
CA TYR A 86 -4.42 12.43 3.11
C TYR A 86 -4.44 13.96 3.22
N ARG A 87 -4.57 14.51 4.44
CA ARG A 87 -4.50 15.95 4.73
C ARG A 87 -3.07 16.44 4.98
N ASP A 88 -2.11 15.52 5.10
CA ASP A 88 -0.71 15.89 5.29
C ASP A 88 -0.16 16.47 3.98
N PRO A 89 0.50 17.65 4.00
CA PRO A 89 1.02 18.27 2.79
C PRO A 89 1.87 17.37 1.88
N PRO A 90 2.83 16.55 2.40
CA PRO A 90 3.63 15.68 1.54
C PRO A 90 2.86 14.48 0.96
N PHE A 91 1.62 14.20 1.40
CA PHE A 91 0.87 13.02 0.95
C PHE A 91 0.63 13.05 -0.56
N TYR A 92 0.23 14.21 -1.08
CA TYR A 92 -0.04 14.37 -2.52
C TYR A 92 1.22 14.31 -3.37
N GLU A 93 2.39 14.68 -2.83
CA GLU A 93 3.66 14.52 -3.56
C GLU A 93 3.97 13.04 -3.85
N TYR A 94 3.67 12.14 -2.90
CA TYR A 94 3.81 10.70 -3.12
C TYR A 94 2.74 10.15 -4.08
N LEU A 95 1.49 10.62 -3.98
CA LEU A 95 0.43 10.22 -4.91
C LEU A 95 0.76 10.59 -6.35
N ASP A 96 1.17 11.85 -6.57
CA ASP A 96 1.53 12.36 -7.89
C ASP A 96 2.72 11.58 -8.46
N HIS A 97 3.74 11.33 -7.62
CA HIS A 97 4.89 10.52 -8.03
C HIS A 97 4.48 9.11 -8.43
N LEU A 98 3.74 8.38 -7.59
CA LEU A 98 3.33 7.00 -7.88
C LEU A 98 2.40 6.92 -9.10
N THR A 99 1.49 7.89 -9.26
CA THR A 99 0.59 7.97 -10.43
C THR A 99 1.39 8.08 -11.71
N SER A 100 2.40 8.97 -11.76
CA SER A 100 3.25 9.16 -12.95
C SER A 100 4.02 7.92 -13.39
N ARG A 101 4.20 6.93 -12.50
CA ARG A 101 4.88 5.67 -12.79
C ARG A 101 3.96 4.57 -13.29
N LEU A 102 2.67 4.66 -12.95
CA LEU A 102 1.64 3.73 -13.38
C LEU A 102 0.97 4.16 -14.69
N GLU A 103 1.07 5.45 -15.04
CA GLU A 103 0.62 5.91 -16.35
C GLU A 103 1.36 5.17 -17.46
N PRO A 104 0.63 4.52 -18.39
CA PRO A 104 1.26 3.82 -19.50
C PRO A 104 2.06 4.85 -20.30
N THR A 105 3.37 4.62 -20.43
CA THR A 105 4.15 5.38 -21.40
C THR A 105 3.49 5.19 -22.77
N ALA A 106 3.34 6.28 -23.54
CA ALA A 106 2.63 6.31 -24.83
C ALA A 106 3.07 5.23 -25.86
N THR A 107 4.16 4.52 -25.57
CA THR A 107 4.67 3.40 -26.37
C THR A 107 3.92 2.06 -26.16
N GLU A 108 3.15 1.89 -25.07
CA GLU A 108 2.38 0.66 -24.83
C GLU A 108 0.91 0.76 -25.26
N ALA A 109 0.36 1.98 -25.36
CA ALA A 109 -1.05 2.21 -25.69
C ALA A 109 -1.47 1.79 -27.12
N TRP A 110 -0.51 1.60 -28.04
CA TRP A 110 -0.79 1.22 -29.44
C TRP A 110 -0.56 -0.26 -29.76
N LYS A 111 -0.22 -1.08 -28.76
CA LYS A 111 0.04 -2.52 -28.93
C LYS A 111 -1.10 -3.43 -28.46
N ALA A 112 -2.24 -2.87 -28.05
CA ALA A 112 -3.46 -3.60 -27.69
C ALA A 112 -4.48 -3.56 -28.84
#